data_AF-A0A7S3CHQ3-F1
#
_entry.id   AF-A0A7S3CHQ3-F1
#
_cell.length_a   1.000
_cell.length_b   1.000
_cell.length_c   1.000
_cell.angle_alpha   90.00
_cell.angle_beta   90.00
_cell.angle_gamma   90.00
#
_symmetry.space_group_name_H-M   'P 1'
#
loop_
_entity.id
_entity.type
_entity.pdbx_description
1 polymer ?
#
loop_
_entity_poly.entity_id
_entity_poly.type
_entity_poly.pdbx_seq_one_letter_code
_entity_poly.pdbx_strand_id
1 'polypeptide(L)'
;IGSAVAIFIIEGTGRRQLMLKTLPFIFASCLIVSLSMYLSTEEYALDESGVTRPQSGGLRFADGLAMVGLIMYLTFFSIGWSSTVWSVNTEIYPIHLAGTATSLATATNWLSNFVVS
;
A
#
# COMPACT_ATOMS: atom_id res chain seq x y z
N ILE A 1 -11.88 -11.49 -10.52
CA ILE A 1 -12.29 -12.39 -9.42
C ILE A 1 -12.01 -11.75 -8.05
N GLY A 2 -10.77 -11.32 -7.75
CA GLY A 2 -10.45 -10.63 -6.48
C GLY A 2 -11.29 -9.37 -6.21
N SER A 3 -11.55 -8.56 -7.24
CA SER A 3 -12.38 -7.34 -7.11
C SER A 3 -13.85 -7.65 -6.78
N ALA A 4 -14.40 -8.78 -7.23
CA ALA A 4 -15.80 -9.15 -6.93
C ALA A 4 -15.95 -9.64 -5.48
N VAL A 5 -15.01 -10.44 -4.99
CA VAL A 5 -14.98 -10.90 -3.58
C VAL A 5 -14.77 -9.72 -2.63
N ALA A 6 -13.93 -8.75 -3.02
CA ALA A 6 -13.72 -7.52 -2.25
C ALA A 6 -15.01 -6.68 -2.12
N ILE A 7 -15.81 -6.55 -3.20
CA ILE A 7 -17.07 -5.79 -3.19
C ILE A 7 -18.07 -6.40 -2.17
N PHE A 8 -18.21 -7.73 -2.12
CA PHE A 8 -19.11 -8.38 -1.16
C PHE A 8 -18.67 -8.22 0.32
N ILE A 9 -17.37 -8.13 0.59
CA ILE A 9 -16.85 -7.90 1.95
C ILE A 9 -17.03 -6.43 2.38
N ILE A 10 -17.01 -5.51 1.41
CA ILE A 10 -17.17 -4.06 1.63
C ILE A 10 -18.62 -3.70 2.02
N GLU A 11 -19.62 -4.33 1.41
CA GLU A 11 -21.03 -3.97 1.63
C GLU A 11 -21.52 -4.20 3.07
N GLY A 12 -20.92 -5.13 3.81
CA GLY A 12 -21.36 -5.45 5.18
C GLY A 12 -20.74 -4.62 6.31
N THR A 13 -19.64 -3.91 6.06
CA THR A 13 -18.76 -3.46 7.17
C THR A 13 -18.88 -1.97 7.52
N GLY A 14 -19.50 -1.15 6.68
CA GLY A 14 -19.61 0.29 6.90
C GLY A 14 -18.28 1.05 6.67
N ARG A 15 -18.38 2.21 6.02
CA ARG A 15 -17.23 2.99 5.50
C ARG A 15 -16.13 3.29 6.52
N ARG A 16 -16.48 3.58 7.78
CA ARG A 16 -15.52 3.92 8.85
C ARG A 16 -14.78 2.69 9.41
N GLN A 17 -15.45 1.54 9.50
CA GLN A 17 -14.82 0.33 10.07
C GLN A 17 -13.91 -0.37 9.05
N LEU A 18 -14.09 -0.12 7.75
CA LEU A 18 -13.21 -0.64 6.70
C LEU A 18 -11.79 -0.08 6.82
N MET A 19 -11.61 1.23 7.02
CA MET A 19 -10.27 1.82 7.22
C MET A 19 -9.59 1.31 8.48
N LEU A 20 -10.33 1.21 9.59
CA LEU A 20 -9.78 0.74 10.86
C LEU A 20 -9.36 -0.74 10.79
N LYS A 21 -10.13 -1.57 10.07
CA LYS A 21 -9.81 -2.99 9.93
C LYS A 21 -8.64 -3.24 8.99
N THR A 22 -8.43 -2.44 7.93
CA THR A 22 -7.31 -2.63 6.98
C THR A 22 -5.98 -2.06 7.48
N LEU A 23 -5.99 -1.09 8.40
CA LEU A 23 -4.79 -0.47 8.97
C LEU A 23 -3.78 -1.48 9.57
N PRO A 24 -4.16 -2.43 10.44
CA PRO A 24 -3.20 -3.40 10.99
C PRO A 24 -2.62 -4.33 9.90
N PHE A 25 -3.40 -4.66 8.86
CA PHE A 25 -2.91 -5.49 7.75
C PHE A 25 -1.92 -4.75 6.86
N ILE A 26 -2.15 -3.45 6.61
CA ILE A 26 -1.20 -2.61 5.87
C ILE A 26 0.10 -2.48 6.66
N PHE A 27 0.03 -2.21 7.96
CA PHE A 27 1.21 -2.14 8.82
C PHE A 27 1.99 -3.46 8.82
N ALA A 28 1.31 -4.59 8.96
CA ALA A 28 1.94 -5.91 8.87
C ALA A 28 2.61 -6.16 7.50
N SER A 29 1.97 -5.75 6.40
CA SER A 29 2.55 -5.90 5.06
C SER A 29 3.82 -5.03 4.87
N CYS A 30 3.84 -3.82 5.43
CA CYS A 30 5.04 -2.98 5.42
C CYS A 30 6.16 -3.59 6.26
N LEU A 31 5.86 -4.23 7.40
CA LEU A 31 6.86 -4.97 8.19
C LEU A 31 7.41 -6.17 7.41
N ILE A 32 6.57 -6.89 6.67
CA ILE A 32 7.02 -8.01 5.81
C ILE A 32 7.95 -7.51 4.70
N VAL A 33 7.62 -6.40 4.04
CA VAL A 33 8.51 -5.79 3.02
C VAL A 33 9.81 -5.30 3.66
N SER A 34 9.75 -4.65 4.82
CA SER A 34 10.94 -4.20 5.56
C SER A 34 11.84 -5.36 5.97
N LEU A 35 11.25 -6.46 6.45
CA LEU A 35 11.99 -7.68 6.79
C LEU A 35 12.62 -8.29 5.54
N SER A 36 11.90 -8.32 4.43
CA SER A 36 12.42 -8.81 3.16
C SER A 36 13.64 -8.01 2.70
N MET A 37 13.59 -6.68 2.79
CA MET A 37 14.72 -5.80 2.42
C MET A 37 15.91 -5.94 3.39
N TYR A 38 15.64 -6.16 4.68
CA TYR A 38 16.68 -6.43 5.67
C TYR A 38 17.42 -7.74 5.36
N LEU A 39 16.68 -8.82 5.09
CA LEU A 39 17.27 -10.11 4.73
C LEU A 39 18.03 -10.06 3.40
N SER A 40 17.51 -9.33 2.41
CA SER A 40 18.22 -9.08 1.15
C SER A 40 19.56 -8.36 1.38
N THR A 41 19.59 -7.37 2.28
CA THR A 41 20.81 -6.57 2.55
C THR A 41 21.95 -7.45 3.11
N GLU A 42 21.64 -8.44 3.94
CA GLU A 42 22.62 -9.34 4.54
C GLU A 42 23.20 -10.34 3.52
N GLU A 43 22.37 -10.75 2.54
CA GLU A 43 22.77 -11.69 1.48
C GLU A 43 23.55 -11.01 0.33
N TYR A 44 23.35 -9.71 0.11
CA TYR A 44 24.13 -8.89 -0.84
C TYR A 44 25.45 -8.35 -0.27
N ALA A 45 25.73 -8.55 1.03
CA ALA A 45 26.82 -7.86 1.73
C ALA A 45 28.25 -8.39 1.47
N LEU A 46 28.50 -9.45 0.69
CA LEU A 46 29.86 -9.92 0.40
C LEU A 46 30.04 -10.48 -1.03
N ASP A 47 30.45 -9.64 -1.97
CA ASP A 47 31.40 -10.02 -3.04
C ASP A 47 32.38 -8.85 -3.22
N GLU A 48 33.66 -9.04 -2.83
CA GLU A 48 34.76 -8.07 -3.01
C GLU A 48 35.00 -7.69 -4.50
N SER A 49 34.26 -8.32 -5.43
CA SER A 49 34.38 -8.14 -6.87
C SER A 49 33.56 -6.97 -7.45
N GLY A 50 32.72 -6.29 -6.66
CA GLY A 50 31.80 -5.25 -7.16
C GLY A 50 30.72 -5.78 -8.11
N VAL A 51 30.50 -7.11 -8.13
CA VAL A 51 29.49 -7.80 -8.94
C VAL A 51 28.46 -8.40 -7.99
N THR A 52 27.21 -7.94 -8.08
CA THR A 52 26.08 -8.55 -7.38
C THR A 52 25.81 -9.94 -7.97
N ARG A 53 26.34 -10.99 -7.34
CA ARG A 53 26.05 -12.38 -7.72
C ARG A 53 24.85 -12.89 -6.93
N PRO A 54 23.79 -13.38 -7.58
CA PRO A 54 22.67 -13.98 -6.87
C PRO A 54 23.14 -15.30 -6.25
N GLN A 55 23.26 -15.37 -4.92
CA GLN A 55 23.43 -16.65 -4.24
C GLN A 55 22.12 -17.42 -4.39
N SER A 56 22.19 -18.59 -5.02
CA SER A 56 21.07 -19.28 -5.68
C SER A 56 20.02 -19.88 -4.74
N GLY A 57 20.08 -19.61 -3.43
CA GLY A 57 19.24 -20.20 -2.40
C GLY A 57 18.33 -19.21 -1.67
N GLY A 58 18.91 -18.25 -0.93
CA GLY A 58 18.16 -17.32 -0.07
C GLY A 58 17.48 -16.20 -0.86
N LEU A 59 18.10 -15.75 -1.95
CA LEU A 59 17.60 -14.65 -2.77
C LEU A 59 16.19 -14.90 -3.31
N ARG A 60 15.87 -16.15 -3.69
CA ARG A 60 14.53 -16.50 -4.20
C ARG A 60 13.45 -16.37 -3.12
N PHE A 61 13.80 -16.64 -1.86
CA PHE A 61 12.86 -16.52 -0.75
C PHE A 61 12.67 -15.06 -0.34
N ALA A 62 13.74 -14.27 -0.29
CA ALA A 62 13.66 -12.84 -0.02
C ALA A 62 12.88 -12.11 -1.13
N ASP A 63 13.21 -12.33 -2.41
CA ASP A 63 12.50 -11.71 -3.54
C ASP A 63 11.01 -12.13 -3.58
N GLY A 64 10.73 -13.41 -3.28
CA GLY A 64 9.36 -13.91 -3.15
C GLY A 64 8.59 -13.26 -2.00
N LEU A 65 9.25 -13.04 -0.86
CA LEU A 65 8.66 -12.39 0.31
C LEU A 65 8.37 -10.91 0.05
N ALA A 66 9.25 -10.20 -0.66
CA ALA A 66 9.02 -8.83 -1.11
C ALA A 66 7.78 -8.74 -2.01
N MET A 67 7.66 -9.63 -3.00
CA MET A 67 6.50 -9.69 -3.90
C MET A 67 5.21 -9.97 -3.14
N VAL A 68 5.22 -10.94 -2.24
CA VAL A 68 4.06 -11.31 -1.42
C VAL A 68 3.65 -10.17 -0.49
N GLY A 69 4.62 -9.50 0.14
CA GLY A 69 4.38 -8.31 0.97
C GLY A 69 3.77 -7.16 0.18
N LEU A 70 4.27 -6.90 -1.04
CA LEU A 70 3.76 -5.87 -1.94
C LEU A 70 2.33 -6.17 -2.41
N ILE A 71 2.03 -7.41 -2.79
CA ILE A 71 0.69 -7.83 -3.23
C ILE A 71 -0.32 -7.72 -2.08
N MET A 72 0.07 -8.12 -0.87
CA MET A 72 -0.76 -7.92 0.32
C MET A 72 -1.01 -6.42 0.57
N TYR A 73 0.04 -5.60 0.54
CA TYR A 73 -0.09 -4.15 0.67
C TYR A 73 -1.08 -3.57 -0.34
N LEU A 74 -0.93 -3.88 -1.64
CA LEU A 74 -1.82 -3.40 -2.70
C LEU A 74 -3.28 -3.86 -2.50
N THR A 75 -3.49 -5.11 -2.08
CA THR A 75 -4.83 -5.66 -1.88
C THR A 75 -5.55 -4.93 -0.75
N PHE A 76 -4.92 -4.80 0.41
CA PHE A 76 -5.53 -4.11 1.56
C PHE A 76 -5.64 -2.60 1.36
N PHE A 77 -4.67 -1.99 0.68
CA PHE A 77 -4.71 -0.58 0.30
C PHE A 77 -5.83 -0.28 -0.70
N SER A 78 -6.01 -1.12 -1.73
CA SER A 78 -7.06 -0.96 -2.73
C SER A 78 -8.46 -1.09 -2.13
N ILE A 79 -8.66 -2.05 -1.21
CA ILE A 79 -9.96 -2.30 -0.56
C ILE A 79 -10.39 -1.15 0.35
N GLY A 80 -9.45 -0.60 1.13
CA GLY A 80 -9.79 0.33 2.22
C GLY A 80 -9.50 1.80 1.93
N TRP A 81 -8.40 2.10 1.24
CA TRP A 81 -7.86 3.46 1.15
C TRP A 81 -8.13 4.14 -0.18
N SER A 82 -8.21 3.40 -1.29
CA SER A 82 -8.37 4.01 -2.61
C SER A 82 -9.73 4.70 -2.82
N SER A 83 -10.84 4.06 -2.45
CA SER A 83 -12.19 4.61 -2.65
C SER A 83 -12.68 5.46 -1.48
N THR A 84 -12.26 5.12 -0.26
CA THR A 84 -12.75 5.76 0.96
C THR A 84 -12.23 7.18 1.14
N VAL A 85 -10.98 7.48 0.77
CA VAL A 85 -10.42 8.84 0.94
C VAL A 85 -11.22 9.90 0.17
N TRP A 86 -11.66 9.57 -1.04
CA TRP A 86 -12.48 10.46 -1.86
C TRP A 86 -13.91 10.58 -1.34
N SER A 87 -14.48 9.47 -0.84
CA SER A 87 -15.82 9.47 -0.23
C SER A 87 -15.86 10.26 1.09
N VAL A 88 -14.83 10.14 1.92
CA VAL A 88 -14.73 10.89 3.18
C VAL A 88 -14.51 12.38 2.90
N ASN A 89 -13.70 12.69 1.87
CA ASN A 89 -13.49 14.07 1.43
C ASN A 89 -14.81 14.75 1.05
N THR A 90 -15.77 14.06 0.46
CA THR A 90 -17.08 14.65 0.11
C THR A 90 -18.09 14.68 1.25
N GLU A 91 -17.92 13.84 2.28
CA GLU A 91 -18.81 13.76 3.45
C GLU A 91 -18.53 14.82 4.53
N ILE A 92 -17.30 15.35 4.60
CA ILE A 92 -16.88 16.29 5.66
C ILE A 92 -17.29 17.75 5.36
N TYR A 93 -17.33 18.14 4.08
CA TYR A 93 -17.51 19.55 3.70
C TYR A 93 -18.97 19.88 3.35
N PRO A 94 -19.47 21.05 3.77
CA PRO A 94 -20.79 21.52 3.36
C PRO A 94 -20.79 21.87 1.86
N ILE A 95 -21.95 21.76 1.21
CA ILE A 95 -22.07 21.71 -0.26
C ILE A 95 -21.52 22.95 -1.00
N HIS A 96 -21.48 24.10 -0.33
CA HIS A 96 -20.95 25.36 -0.86
C HIS A 96 -19.40 25.41 -0.88
N LEU A 97 -18.72 24.56 -0.11
CA LEU A 97 -17.25 24.47 -0.03
C LEU A 97 -16.70 23.15 -0.60
N ALA A 98 -17.58 22.18 -0.92
CA ALA A 98 -17.17 20.87 -1.41
C ALA A 98 -16.30 20.94 -2.67
N GLY A 99 -16.58 21.88 -3.59
CA GLY A 99 -15.78 22.06 -4.80
C GLY A 99 -14.35 22.52 -4.52
N THR A 100 -14.18 23.53 -3.67
CA THR A 100 -12.86 24.10 -3.29
C THR A 100 -12.04 23.11 -2.46
N ALA A 101 -12.70 22.38 -1.56
CA ALA A 101 -12.03 21.37 -0.75
C ALA A 101 -11.57 20.16 -1.59
N THR A 102 -12.39 19.73 -2.56
CA THR A 102 -12.04 18.62 -3.46
C THR A 102 -10.91 19.00 -4.42
N SER A 103 -10.88 20.24 -4.93
CA SER A 103 -9.78 20.71 -5.78
C SER A 103 -8.47 20.82 -5.01
N LEU A 104 -8.50 21.30 -3.77
CA LEU A 104 -7.31 21.34 -2.90
C LEU A 104 -6.80 19.92 -2.59
N ALA A 105 -7.67 18.99 -2.22
CA ALA A 105 -7.31 17.60 -1.97
C ALA A 105 -6.68 16.94 -3.22
N THR A 106 -7.22 17.23 -4.39
CA THR A 106 -6.68 16.74 -5.67
C THR A 106 -5.31 17.37 -5.96
N ALA A 107 -5.15 18.67 -5.75
CA ALA A 107 -3.87 19.36 -5.92
C ALA A 107 -2.79 18.80 -4.99
N THR A 108 -3.12 18.55 -3.72
CA THR A 108 -2.19 17.91 -2.78
C THR A 108 -1.84 16.49 -3.21
N ASN A 109 -2.79 15.70 -3.73
CA ASN A 109 -2.52 14.35 -4.22
C ASN A 109 -1.50 14.35 -5.37
N TRP A 110 -1.70 15.22 -6.37
CA TRP A 110 -0.76 15.35 -7.48
C TRP A 110 0.59 15.90 -7.05
N LEU A 111 0.61 16.83 -6.10
CA LEU A 111 1.85 17.34 -5.52
C LEU A 111 2.64 16.23 -4.83
N SER A 112 1.98 15.36 -4.05
CA SER A 112 2.63 14.21 -3.44
C SER A 112 3.19 13.24 -4.48
N ASN A 113 2.46 12.98 -5.57
CA ASN A 113 2.99 12.17 -6.67
C ASN A 113 4.22 12.82 -7.31
N PHE A 114 4.24 14.14 -7.49
CA PHE A 114 5.39 14.87 -8.03
C PHE A 114 6.62 14.81 -7.12
N VAL A 115 6.44 14.76 -5.80
CA VAL A 115 7.55 14.63 -4.84
C VAL A 115 8.16 13.22 -4.85
N VAL A 116 7.34 12.20 -5.10
CA VAL A 116 7.77 10.79 -5.11
C VAL A 116 8.35 10.36 -6.45
N SER A 117 7.85 10.92 -7.56
CA SER A 117 8.27 10.61 -8.94
C SER A 117 9.64 11.20 -9.27
#